data_AF-A0A3C0YMT1-F1
#
_entry.id   AF-A0A3C0YMT1-F1
#
_cell.length_a   1.000
_cell.length_b   1.000
_cell.length_c   1.000
_cell.angle_alpha   90.00
_cell.angle_beta   90.00
_cell.angle_gamma   90.00
#
_symmetry.space_group_name_H-M   'P 1'
#
loop_
_entity.id
_entity.type
_entity.pdbx_description
1 polymer ?
#
loop_
_entity_poly.entity_id
_entity_poly.type
_entity_poly.pdbx_seq_one_letter_code
_entity_poly.pdbx_strand_id
1 'polypeptide(L)'
;MSHIAVNEVWGVGRSLAPKLNQLGIMSVLDLKEADPEYIRQQFSIVLEKTVRELNGVMCMELKDIEEPNKEIMVSRSFGKRVDDKQSLIEAVTSYTTRAAERMRKQESV
;
A
#
# COMPACT_ATOMS: atom_id res chain seq x y z
N MET A 1 -19.66 -10.82 -10.14
CA MET A 1 -18.20 -10.82 -9.88
C MET A 1 -17.41 -11.28 -11.10
N SER A 2 -17.91 -12.22 -11.91
CA SER A 2 -17.26 -12.70 -13.15
C SER A 2 -16.91 -11.62 -14.19
N HIS A 3 -17.68 -10.52 -14.24
CA HIS A 3 -17.43 -9.41 -15.17
C HIS A 3 -16.62 -8.26 -14.56
N ILE A 4 -16.26 -8.36 -13.29
CA ILE A 4 -15.46 -7.34 -12.61
C ILE A 4 -14.00 -7.75 -12.77
N ALA A 5 -13.18 -6.85 -13.32
CA ALA A 5 -11.77 -7.13 -13.55
C ALA A 5 -11.00 -7.30 -12.23
N VAL A 6 -9.97 -8.14 -12.22
CA VAL A 6 -9.20 -8.46 -11.01
C VAL A 6 -8.52 -7.24 -10.37
N ASN A 7 -8.20 -6.21 -11.16
CA ASN A 7 -7.58 -4.96 -10.67
C ASN A 7 -8.53 -4.04 -9.91
N GLU A 8 -9.83 -4.37 -9.85
CA GLU A 8 -10.81 -3.67 -8.99
C GLU A 8 -10.74 -4.16 -7.54
N VAL A 9 -10.03 -5.26 -7.26
CA VAL A 9 -9.82 -5.75 -5.89
C VAL A 9 -8.78 -4.88 -5.19
N TRP A 10 -9.06 -4.50 -3.94
CA TRP A 10 -8.12 -3.74 -3.12
C TRP A 10 -6.79 -4.50 -2.98
N GLY A 11 -5.67 -3.78 -3.07
CA GLY A 11 -4.35 -4.39 -3.07
C GLY A 11 -3.91 -5.00 -4.42
N VAL A 12 -4.80 -5.13 -5.41
CA VAL A 12 -4.45 -5.57 -6.77
C VAL A 12 -4.18 -4.37 -7.68
N GLY A 13 -2.96 -3.87 -7.64
CA GLY A 13 -2.53 -2.72 -8.44
C GLY A 13 -1.96 -3.07 -9.83
N ARG A 14 -1.45 -2.03 -10.52
CA ARG A 14 -0.87 -2.10 -11.88
C ARG A 14 0.25 -3.15 -12.05
N SER A 15 1.01 -3.44 -11.00
CA SER A 15 2.09 -4.43 -11.06
C SER A 15 1.61 -5.86 -10.82
N LEU A 16 0.50 -6.03 -10.11
CA LEU A 16 -0.02 -7.33 -9.71
C LEU A 16 -1.03 -7.88 -10.72
N ALA A 17 -1.91 -7.02 -11.24
CA ALA A 17 -2.94 -7.41 -12.21
C ALA A 17 -2.37 -8.11 -13.45
N PRO A 18 -1.27 -7.65 -14.10
CA PRO A 18 -0.71 -8.36 -15.25
C PRO A 18 -0.17 -9.74 -14.90
N LYS A 19 0.34 -9.95 -13.69
CA LYS A 19 0.87 -11.25 -13.24
C LYS A 19 -0.27 -12.23 -12.94
N LEU A 20 -1.34 -11.77 -12.31
CA LEU A 20 -2.57 -12.55 -12.13
C LEU A 20 -3.17 -12.93 -13.49
N ASN A 21 -3.16 -11.98 -14.43
CA ASN A 21 -3.64 -12.22 -15.77
C ASN A 21 -2.84 -13.32 -16.50
N GLN A 22 -1.52 -13.36 -16.32
CA GLN A 22 -0.69 -14.43 -16.89
C GLN A 22 -1.03 -15.83 -16.34
N LEU A 23 -1.63 -15.91 -15.16
CA LEU A 23 -2.12 -17.16 -14.55
C LEU A 23 -3.58 -17.47 -14.93
N GLY A 24 -4.19 -16.70 -15.81
CA GLY A 24 -5.59 -16.87 -16.22
C GLY A 24 -6.61 -16.25 -15.26
N ILE A 25 -6.17 -15.53 -14.22
CA ILE A 25 -7.04 -14.87 -13.26
C ILE A 25 -7.37 -13.48 -13.78
N MET A 26 -8.49 -13.35 -14.51
CA MET A 26 -8.92 -12.10 -15.15
C MET A 26 -9.92 -11.32 -14.29
N SER A 27 -10.74 -12.04 -13.53
CA SER A 27 -11.89 -11.49 -12.83
C SER A 27 -11.79 -11.62 -11.31
N VAL A 28 -12.61 -10.86 -10.59
CA VAL A 28 -12.78 -11.00 -9.13
C VAL A 28 -13.27 -12.40 -8.78
N LEU A 29 -14.10 -13.01 -9.63
CA LEU A 29 -14.56 -14.39 -9.40
C LEU A 29 -13.41 -15.38 -9.52
N ASP A 30 -12.55 -15.23 -10.54
CA ASP A 30 -11.39 -16.11 -10.75
C ASP A 30 -10.44 -16.03 -9.56
N LEU A 31 -10.22 -14.82 -9.03
CA LEU A 31 -9.38 -14.63 -7.84
C LEU A 31 -10.02 -15.22 -6.59
N LYS A 32 -11.35 -15.14 -6.46
CA LYS A 32 -12.10 -15.75 -5.36
C LYS A 32 -12.03 -17.29 -5.40
N GLU A 33 -12.04 -17.88 -6.59
CA GLU A 33 -11.98 -19.34 -6.79
C GLU A 33 -10.57 -19.91 -6.76
N ALA A 34 -9.54 -19.07 -6.84
CA ALA A 34 -8.14 -19.48 -6.76
C ALA A 34 -7.81 -20.12 -5.39
N ASP A 35 -6.94 -21.12 -5.39
CA ASP A 35 -6.44 -21.74 -4.16
C ASP A 35 -5.60 -20.72 -3.35
N PRO A 36 -6.00 -20.36 -2.11
CA PRO A 36 -5.28 -19.41 -1.29
C PRO A 36 -3.82 -19.79 -1.05
N GLU A 37 -3.53 -21.08 -0.85
CA GLU A 37 -2.17 -21.55 -0.56
C GLU A 37 -1.27 -21.41 -1.81
N TYR A 38 -1.79 -21.76 -2.98
CA TYR A 38 -1.12 -21.49 -4.25
C TYR A 38 -0.86 -19.98 -4.46
N ILE A 39 -1.87 -19.13 -4.19
CA ILE A 39 -1.72 -17.67 -4.30
C ILE A 39 -0.65 -17.14 -3.34
N ARG A 40 -0.58 -17.65 -2.12
CA ARG A 40 0.48 -17.29 -1.16
C ARG A 40 1.87 -17.62 -1.70
N GLN A 41 2.04 -18.82 -2.25
CA GLN A 41 3.32 -19.31 -2.76
C GLN A 41 3.80 -18.50 -3.98
N GLN A 42 2.89 -18.08 -4.86
CA GLN A 42 3.23 -17.30 -6.05
C GLN A 42 3.39 -15.80 -5.79
N PHE A 43 2.69 -15.27 -4.78
CA PHE A 43 2.63 -13.83 -4.53
C PHE A 43 3.00 -13.48 -3.10
N SER A 44 2.00 -13.43 -2.21
CA SER A 44 2.19 -12.95 -0.84
C SER A 44 1.06 -13.42 0.06
N ILE A 45 1.32 -13.44 1.36
CA ILE A 45 0.29 -13.68 2.38
C ILE A 45 -0.80 -12.60 2.40
N VAL A 46 -0.50 -11.39 1.90
CA VAL A 46 -1.50 -10.32 1.80
C VAL A 46 -2.54 -10.69 0.74
N LEU A 47 -2.11 -11.14 -0.43
CA LEU A 47 -3.02 -11.53 -1.49
C LEU A 47 -3.81 -12.80 -1.13
N GLU A 48 -3.19 -13.75 -0.43
CA GLU A 48 -3.89 -14.89 0.16
C GLU A 48 -5.03 -14.43 1.08
N LYS A 49 -4.75 -13.50 2.01
CA LYS A 49 -5.77 -12.94 2.91
C LYS A 49 -6.90 -12.28 2.12
N THR A 50 -6.59 -11.55 1.05
CA THR A 50 -7.60 -10.99 0.15
C THR A 50 -8.50 -12.08 -0.45
N VAL A 51 -7.94 -13.20 -0.93
CA VAL A 51 -8.73 -14.34 -1.44
C VAL A 51 -9.64 -14.92 -0.35
N ARG A 52 -9.12 -15.09 0.87
CA ARG A 52 -9.92 -15.57 2.01
C ARG A 52 -11.04 -14.59 2.39
N GLU A 53 -10.77 -13.29 2.35
CA GLU A 53 -11.77 -12.23 2.59
C GLU A 53 -12.87 -12.20 1.52
N LEU A 54 -12.51 -12.37 0.23
CA LEU A 54 -13.50 -12.53 -0.85
C LEU A 54 -14.42 -13.74 -0.66
N ASN A 55 -13.97 -14.71 0.14
CA ASN A 55 -14.73 -15.90 0.56
C ASN A 55 -15.38 -15.76 1.95
N GLY A 56 -15.43 -14.56 2.51
CA GLY A 56 -16.13 -14.26 3.76
C GLY A 56 -15.33 -14.56 5.03
N VAL A 57 -14.04 -14.90 4.92
CA VAL A 57 -13.16 -15.08 6.08
C VAL A 57 -12.54 -13.74 6.44
N MET A 58 -12.97 -13.15 7.56
CA MET A 58 -12.37 -11.93 8.08
C MET A 58 -10.90 -12.20 8.45
N CYS A 59 -9.97 -11.60 7.69
CA CYS A 59 -8.53 -11.76 7.90
C CYS A 59 -7.88 -10.52 8.52
N MET A 60 -8.54 -9.37 8.43
CA MET A 60 -8.14 -8.11 9.04
C MET A 60 -9.31 -7.55 9.86
N GLU A 61 -9.04 -7.18 11.11
CA GLU A 61 -10.00 -6.44 11.92
C GLU A 61 -10.02 -4.98 11.47
N LEU A 62 -11.23 -4.43 11.33
CA LEU A 62 -11.40 -2.99 11.21
C LEU A 62 -11.07 -2.38 12.58
N LYS A 63 -9.96 -1.65 12.66
CA LYS A 63 -9.62 -0.90 13.88
C LYS A 63 -10.44 0.39 13.92
N ASP A 64 -11.22 0.57 14.97
CA ASP A 64 -12.02 1.79 15.21
C ASP A 64 -11.17 3.00 15.62
N ILE A 65 -9.91 2.77 16.01
CA ILE A 65 -8.98 3.79 16.46
C ILE A 65 -7.71 3.70 15.61
N GLU A 66 -7.36 4.78 14.92
CA GLU A 66 -6.07 4.90 14.26
C GLU A 66 -4.97 4.94 15.31
N GLU A 67 -4.12 3.91 15.33
CA GLU A 67 -2.89 3.95 16.13
C GLU A 67 -2.00 5.10 15.65
N PRO A 68 -1.34 5.84 16.56
CA PRO A 68 -0.39 6.87 16.16
C PRO A 68 0.67 6.27 15.23
N ASN A 69 1.06 7.02 14.19
CA ASN A 69 2.04 6.53 13.22
C ASN A 69 3.34 6.15 13.94
N LYS A 70 3.89 4.99 13.59
CA LYS A 70 5.16 4.51 14.15
C LYS A 70 6.38 5.28 13.64
N GLU A 71 6.20 6.08 12.58
CA GLU A 71 7.23 6.89 11.96
C GLU A 71 6.67 8.27 11.58
N ILE A 72 7.52 9.30 11.66
CA ILE A 72 7.20 10.65 11.19
C ILE A 72 7.97 10.91 9.89
N MET A 73 7.23 11.05 8.78
CA MET A 73 7.82 11.31 7.46
C MET A 73 7.34 12.63 6.87
N VAL A 74 8.27 13.40 6.33
CA VAL A 74 8.00 14.54 5.43
C VAL A 74 8.85 14.35 4.18
N SER A 75 8.21 13.95 3.08
CA SER A 75 8.84 13.77 1.78
C SER A 75 8.13 14.61 0.73
N ARG A 76 8.89 15.25 -0.15
CA ARG A 76 8.38 15.98 -1.31
C ARG A 76 9.35 15.80 -2.47
N SER A 77 8.81 15.59 -3.66
CA SER A 77 9.58 15.62 -4.90
C SER A 77 10.02 17.06 -5.19
N PHE A 78 11.26 17.23 -5.64
CA PHE A 78 11.73 18.52 -6.14
C PHE A 78 11.09 18.80 -7.52
N GLY A 79 10.57 20.01 -7.72
CA GLY A 79 9.97 20.42 -9.00
C GLY A 79 10.98 20.62 -10.13
N LYS A 80 12.26 20.80 -9.77
CA LYS A 80 13.40 20.85 -10.68
C LYS A 80 14.61 20.18 -10.02
N ARG A 81 15.62 19.83 -10.80
CA ARG A 81 16.87 19.30 -10.25
C ARG A 81 17.50 20.35 -9.30
N VAL A 82 17.96 19.88 -8.14
CA VAL A 82 18.75 20.66 -7.19
C VAL A 82 20.20 20.24 -7.37
N ASP A 83 21.06 21.18 -7.71
CA ASP A 83 22.48 20.96 -8.02
C ASP A 83 23.43 21.78 -7.14
N ASP A 84 22.91 22.71 -6.34
CA ASP A 84 23.68 23.52 -5.41
C ASP A 84 23.42 23.15 -3.94
N LYS A 85 24.45 23.39 -3.12
CA LYS A 85 24.43 23.07 -1.69
C LYS A 85 23.42 23.91 -0.90
N GLN A 86 23.20 25.17 -1.28
CA GLN A 86 22.37 26.09 -0.52
C GLN A 86 20.90 25.69 -0.62
N SER A 87 20.42 25.44 -1.84
CA SER A 87 19.08 24.92 -2.10
C SER A 87 18.82 23.59 -1.36
N LEU A 88 19.84 22.72 -1.27
CA LEU A 88 19.72 21.47 -0.52
C LEU A 88 19.58 21.71 0.99
N ILE A 89 20.38 22.61 1.57
CA ILE A 89 20.29 22.98 3.00
C ILE A 89 18.91 23.53 3.32
N GLU A 90 18.38 24.42 2.48
CA GLU A 90 17.05 25.02 2.65
C GLU A 90 15.94 23.96 2.62
N ALA A 91 16.02 23.02 1.66
CA ALA A 91 15.06 21.93 1.55
C ALA A 91 15.07 21.02 2.78
N VAL A 92 16.25 20.57 3.20
CA VAL A 92 16.41 19.72 4.39
C VAL A 92 15.89 20.43 5.64
N THR A 93 16.29 21.69 5.85
CA THR A 93 15.85 22.48 7.01
C THR A 93 14.33 22.60 7.04
N SER A 94 13.70 22.90 5.90
CA SER A 94 12.24 22.98 5.78
C SER A 94 11.55 21.64 6.11
N TYR A 95 12.06 20.53 5.58
CA TYR A 95 11.46 19.21 5.79
C TYR A 95 11.62 18.74 7.23
N THR A 96 12.79 18.92 7.83
CA THR A 96 13.03 18.58 9.25
C THR A 96 12.18 19.42 10.18
N THR A 97 12.01 20.73 9.90
CA THR A 97 11.14 21.61 10.70
C THR A 97 9.70 21.10 10.70
N ARG A 98 9.17 20.77 9.51
CA ARG A 98 7.81 20.20 9.37
C ARG A 98 7.68 18.82 10.01
N ALA A 99 8.71 17.99 9.94
CA ALA A 99 8.72 16.69 10.60
C ALA A 99 8.62 16.87 12.13
N ALA A 100 9.40 17.79 12.69
CA ALA A 100 9.36 18.11 14.11
C ALA A 100 7.99 18.68 14.55
N GLU A 101 7.34 19.50 13.72
CA GLU A 101 5.96 19.97 13.97
C GLU A 101 4.95 18.82 14.01
N ARG A 102 5.02 17.89 13.04
CA ARG A 102 4.15 16.70 13.00
C ARG A 102 4.37 15.79 14.21
N MET A 103 5.63 15.58 14.59
CA MET A 103 6.02 14.78 15.75
C MET A 103 5.44 15.36 17.05
N ARG A 104 5.57 16.67 17.27
CA ARG A 104 4.98 17.35 18.43
C ARG A 104 3.45 17.26 18.45
N LYS A 105 2.79 17.41 17.30
CA LYS A 105 1.33 17.30 17.19
C LYS A 105 0.84 15.88 17.50
N GLN A 106 1.63 14.87 17.16
CA GLN A 106 1.35 13.46 17.49
C GLN A 106 1.83 13.07 18.90
N GLU A 107 2.31 14.03 19.70
CA GLU A 107 2.86 13.79 21.05
C GLU A 107 3.93 12.69 21.09
N SER A 108 4.67 12.53 19.99
CA SER A 108 5.67 11.47 19.79
C SER A 108 7.10 12.00 19.98
N VAL A 109 7.28 12.96 20.90
CA VAL A 109 8.57 13.63 21.19
C VAL A 109 9.45 12.78 22.08
#